data_AF-A0A7R9ZB66-F1
#
_entry.id   AF-A0A7R9ZB66-F1
#
_cell.length_a   1.000
_cell.length_b   1.000
_cell.length_c   1.000
_cell.angle_alpha   90.00
_cell.angle_beta   90.00
_cell.angle_gamma   90.00
#
_symmetry.space_group_name_H-M   'P 1'
#
loop_
_entity.id
_entity.type
_entity.pdbx_description
1 polymer ?
#
loop_
_entity_poly.entity_id
_entity_poly.type
_entity_poly.pdbx_seq_one_letter_code
_entity_poly.pdbx_strand_id
1 'polypeptide(L)'
;DGPAPARWRDEATIALTERELQEEVDWNLPFVHIITTRFMQNQANLLDLARARLVLFEQFCLPTVIGQSAFARYSPEQNSSASNAGEKMTEETEPTADPRFLWIIKTDPDLPPDILSRLVSQVSPYPQFYVVGSNVNFGVGIKKNGGWRGGQAGKDLLIAHNEGRLHCGDVALLRRAHAARNERIILETRLDADDGLNFF
;
A
#
# COMPACT_ATOMS: atom_id res chain seq x y z
N ASP A 1 -25.77 -35.72 -25.11
CA ASP A 1 -24.98 -35.93 -23.89
C ASP A 1 -23.59 -35.32 -24.02
N GLY A 2 -23.42 -34.12 -23.47
CA GLY A 2 -22.12 -33.48 -23.23
C GLY A 2 -22.15 -32.94 -21.81
N PRO A 3 -21.05 -33.01 -21.04
CA PRO A 3 -21.06 -32.58 -19.65
C PRO A 3 -21.24 -31.06 -19.58
N ALA A 4 -22.19 -30.64 -18.74
CA ALA A 4 -22.43 -29.24 -18.43
C ALA A 4 -21.17 -28.58 -17.84
N PRO A 5 -20.88 -27.30 -18.12
CA PRO A 5 -19.75 -26.61 -17.52
C PRO A 5 -19.94 -26.52 -16.00
N ALA A 6 -18.88 -26.89 -15.29
CA ALA A 6 -18.80 -26.93 -13.84
C ALA A 6 -19.20 -25.57 -13.24
N ARG A 7 -20.42 -25.51 -12.69
CA ARG A 7 -20.75 -24.56 -11.63
C ARG A 7 -20.13 -25.08 -10.32
N TRP A 8 -19.63 -24.12 -9.53
CA TRP A 8 -19.24 -24.19 -8.11
C TRP A 8 -17.80 -24.58 -7.79
N ARG A 9 -17.01 -23.57 -7.36
CA ARG A 9 -15.96 -23.53 -6.30
C ARG A 9 -15.14 -22.24 -6.52
N ASP A 10 -15.08 -21.20 -5.69
CA ASP A 10 -15.53 -20.97 -4.32
C ASP A 10 -15.67 -19.44 -4.12
N GLU A 11 -16.89 -18.90 -4.09
CA GLU A 11 -17.15 -17.57 -3.48
C GLU A 11 -17.03 -17.64 -1.94
N ALA A 12 -16.88 -18.84 -1.38
CA ALA A 12 -16.78 -19.13 0.04
C ALA A 12 -15.35 -18.98 0.62
N THR A 13 -14.31 -18.77 -0.20
CA THR A 13 -12.93 -18.56 0.30
C THR A 13 -12.64 -17.09 0.65
N ILE A 14 -13.64 -16.20 0.51
CA ILE A 14 -13.53 -14.77 0.86
C ILE A 14 -14.58 -14.41 1.94
N ALA A 15 -14.77 -15.30 2.91
CA ALA A 15 -15.60 -15.05 4.09
C ALA A 15 -14.81 -15.37 5.34
N LEU A 16 -13.76 -14.58 5.62
CA LEU A 16 -13.25 -14.48 6.98
C LEU A 16 -14.33 -13.79 7.82
N THR A 17 -14.63 -14.38 8.96
CA THR A 17 -15.66 -13.91 9.90
C THR A 17 -15.37 -12.46 10.31
N GLU A 18 -16.37 -11.58 10.22
CA GLU A 18 -16.31 -10.16 10.64
C GLU A 18 -15.74 -9.96 12.07
N ARG A 19 -15.77 -11.03 12.87
CA ARG A 19 -15.26 -11.12 14.24
C ARG A 19 -13.74 -11.18 14.37
N GLU A 20 -13.02 -11.60 13.33
CA GLU A 20 -11.54 -11.68 13.31
C GLU A 20 -10.90 -10.37 12.81
N LEU A 21 -11.69 -9.46 12.22
CA LEU A 21 -11.28 -8.11 11.81
C LEU A 21 -11.42 -7.07 12.93
N GLN A 22 -11.70 -7.54 14.15
CA GLN A 22 -12.11 -6.76 15.32
C GLN A 22 -11.01 -6.64 16.38
N GLU A 23 -9.74 -6.67 15.97
CA GLU A 23 -8.69 -6.06 16.79
C GLU A 23 -8.72 -4.54 16.53
N GLU A 24 -8.92 -3.79 17.61
CA GLU A 24 -9.20 -2.36 17.64
C GLU A 24 -8.08 -1.54 17.00
N VAL A 25 -8.25 -1.28 15.72
CA VAL A 25 -7.54 -0.19 15.08
C VAL A 25 -8.24 1.11 15.44
N ASP A 26 -7.46 2.04 16.00
CA ASP A 26 -7.89 3.43 16.12
C ASP A 26 -7.97 4.10 14.71
N TRP A 27 -9.13 3.96 14.07
CA TRP A 27 -9.55 4.72 12.88
C TRP A 27 -10.28 6.02 13.25
N ASN A 28 -9.91 6.72 14.34
CA ASN A 28 -10.59 7.94 14.79
C ASN A 28 -10.53 9.11 13.77
N LEU A 29 -9.80 8.97 12.67
CA LEU A 29 -9.75 10.00 11.62
C LEU A 29 -10.86 9.81 10.56
N PRO A 30 -11.54 10.88 10.13
CA PRO A 30 -12.63 10.79 9.17
C PRO A 30 -12.17 10.52 7.74
N PHE A 31 -10.88 10.32 7.49
CA PHE A 31 -10.32 10.21 6.14
C PHE A 31 -9.31 9.05 5.98
N VAL A 32 -9.17 8.59 4.73
CA VAL A 32 -8.14 7.68 4.25
C VAL A 32 -7.31 8.42 3.22
N HIS A 33 -5.99 8.51 3.42
CA HIS A 33 -5.08 9.13 2.47
C HIS A 33 -4.38 8.07 1.62
N ILE A 34 -4.52 8.17 0.31
CA ILE A 34 -3.91 7.28 -0.67
C ILE A 34 -2.86 8.07 -1.45
N ILE A 35 -1.60 7.65 -1.34
CA ILE A 35 -0.49 8.18 -2.13
C ILE A 35 -0.22 7.18 -3.25
N THR A 36 -0.14 7.64 -4.50
CA THR A 36 0.18 6.78 -5.65
C THR A 36 1.42 7.29 -6.37
N THR A 37 2.37 6.40 -6.58
CA THR A 37 3.58 6.64 -7.38
C THR A 37 3.59 5.75 -8.61
N ARG A 38 3.95 6.32 -9.76
CA ARG A 38 4.10 5.60 -11.03
C ARG A 38 5.57 5.31 -11.29
N PHE A 39 6.09 4.26 -10.67
CA PHE A 39 7.47 3.86 -10.83
C PHE A 39 7.64 3.05 -12.13
N MET A 40 8.16 3.66 -13.20
CA MET A 40 8.51 2.96 -14.45
C MET A 40 7.35 2.31 -15.23
N GLN A 41 6.09 2.68 -14.97
CA GLN A 41 4.95 2.15 -15.74
C GLN A 41 5.11 2.36 -17.26
N ASN A 42 4.88 1.31 -18.05
CA ASN A 42 5.07 1.26 -19.51
C ASN A 42 6.52 1.56 -19.95
N GLN A 43 7.49 1.41 -19.05
CA GLN A 43 8.89 1.79 -19.28
C GLN A 43 9.88 0.71 -18.82
N ALA A 44 9.47 -0.56 -18.71
CA ALA A 44 10.31 -1.66 -18.24
C ALA A 44 11.69 -1.76 -18.93
N ASN A 45 11.75 -1.41 -20.22
CA ASN A 45 12.99 -1.50 -21.02
C ASN A 45 13.98 -0.35 -20.79
N LEU A 46 13.61 0.71 -20.07
CA LEU A 46 14.47 1.86 -19.81
C LEU A 46 15.31 1.66 -18.54
N LEU A 47 16.26 0.72 -18.59
CA LEU A 47 17.01 0.26 -17.42
C LEU A 47 17.74 1.38 -16.67
N ASP A 48 18.41 2.27 -17.40
CA ASP A 48 19.16 3.36 -16.78
C ASP A 48 18.23 4.39 -16.11
N LEU A 49 17.06 4.64 -16.72
CA LEU A 49 16.02 5.46 -16.11
C LEU A 49 15.46 4.80 -14.84
N ALA A 50 15.22 3.49 -14.87
CA ALA A 50 14.74 2.73 -13.72
C ALA A 50 15.72 2.80 -12.55
N ARG A 51 17.01 2.63 -12.83
CA ARG A 51 18.09 2.76 -11.84
C ARG A 51 18.18 4.18 -11.29
N ALA A 52 18.15 5.20 -12.17
CA ALA A 52 18.18 6.59 -11.74
C ALA A 52 16.99 6.93 -10.83
N ARG A 53 15.77 6.54 -11.20
CA ARG A 53 14.56 6.73 -10.38
C ARG A 53 14.62 5.97 -9.06
N LEU A 54 15.19 4.77 -9.05
CA LEU A 54 15.36 4.02 -7.81
C LEU A 54 16.30 4.76 -6.85
N VAL A 55 17.42 5.29 -7.34
CA VAL A 55 18.33 6.10 -6.53
C VAL A 55 17.63 7.37 -6.01
N LEU A 56 16.90 8.09 -6.87
CA LEU A 56 16.14 9.27 -6.43
C LEU A 56 15.08 8.93 -5.38
N PHE A 57 14.38 7.81 -5.57
CA PHE A 57 13.41 7.31 -4.62
C PHE A 57 14.07 7.01 -3.26
N GLU A 58 15.18 6.28 -3.26
CA GLU A 58 15.91 5.89 -2.06
C GLU A 58 16.52 7.10 -1.32
N GLN A 59 17.08 8.06 -2.04
CA GLN A 59 17.81 9.17 -1.44
C GLN A 59 16.90 10.32 -0.98
N PHE A 60 15.79 10.56 -1.69
CA PHE A 60 14.97 11.75 -1.47
C PHE A 60 13.53 11.41 -1.13
N CYS A 61 12.85 10.64 -1.98
CA CYS A 61 11.42 10.41 -1.86
C CYS A 61 11.08 9.62 -0.58
N LEU A 62 11.70 8.45 -0.41
CA LEU A 62 11.41 7.53 0.70
C LEU A 62 11.72 8.15 2.06
N PRO A 63 12.91 8.75 2.32
CA PRO A 63 13.20 9.40 3.59
C PRO A 63 12.25 10.56 3.90
N THR A 64 11.91 11.37 2.89
CA THR A 64 10.99 12.50 3.06
C THR A 64 9.61 12.02 3.47
N VAL A 65 9.11 10.98 2.82
CA VAL A 65 7.77 10.46 3.10
C VAL A 65 7.74 9.76 4.47
N ILE A 66 8.74 8.94 4.81
CA ILE A 66 8.85 8.35 6.16
C ILE A 66 8.94 9.44 7.24
N GLY A 67 9.68 10.51 7.00
CA GLY A 67 9.90 11.60 7.96
C GLY A 67 8.70 12.53 8.17
N GLN A 68 7.67 12.48 7.32
CA GLN A 68 6.48 13.30 7.53
C GLN A 68 5.74 12.89 8.82
N SER A 69 5.22 13.86 9.56
CA SER A 69 4.58 13.65 10.87
C SER A 69 3.30 12.81 10.83
N ALA A 70 2.72 12.60 9.65
CA ALA A 70 1.65 11.62 9.44
C ALA A 70 2.14 10.15 9.41
N PHE A 71 3.45 9.94 9.28
CA PHE A 71 4.14 8.66 9.08
C PHE A 71 4.99 8.27 10.29
N ALA A 72 5.57 9.26 10.98
CA ALA A 72 6.51 9.09 12.10
C ALA A 72 5.97 8.33 13.33
N ARG A 73 4.65 8.10 13.43
CA ARG A 73 4.08 7.27 14.51
C ARG A 73 4.18 5.77 14.24
N TYR A 74 4.60 5.36 13.05
CA TYR A 74 4.85 3.98 12.69
C TYR A 74 6.38 3.77 12.59
N SER A 75 7.05 3.56 13.73
CA SER A 75 8.48 3.20 13.74
C SER A 75 8.67 1.71 14.00
N PRO A 76 9.29 0.94 13.08
CA PRO A 76 9.56 -0.49 13.27
C PRO A 76 10.41 -0.80 14.51
N GLU A 77 11.25 0.16 14.95
CA GLU A 77 12.20 -0.02 16.06
C GLU A 77 11.51 -0.13 17.43
N GLN A 78 10.26 0.34 17.56
CA GLN A 78 9.53 0.26 18.83
C GLN A 78 8.90 -1.12 19.10
N ASN A 79 8.80 -2.00 18.08
CA ASN A 79 8.24 -3.34 18.24
C ASN A 79 9.27 -4.43 18.63
N SER A 80 10.55 -4.10 18.72
CA SER A 80 11.63 -5.06 19.00
C SER A 80 12.27 -4.94 20.40
N SER A 81 11.77 -4.03 21.24
CA SER A 81 12.34 -3.72 22.56
C SER A 81 11.32 -3.84 23.70
N ALA A 82 10.68 -5.01 23.85
CA ALA A 82 9.89 -5.31 25.05
C ALA A 82 10.17 -6.75 25.53
N SER A 83 11.41 -7.00 25.94
CA SER A 83 11.71 -8.04 26.93
C SER A 83 12.80 -7.53 27.87
N ASN A 84 12.38 -6.92 28.98
CA ASN A 84 12.77 -7.31 30.34
C ASN A 84 12.32 -6.31 31.40
N ALA A 85 11.76 -6.88 32.47
CA ALA A 85 11.76 -6.44 33.86
C ALA A 85 11.04 -5.12 34.23
N GLY A 86 9.76 -5.29 34.61
CA GLY A 86 9.28 -4.90 35.94
C GLY A 86 9.26 -3.42 36.30
N GLU A 87 8.16 -2.75 35.95
CA GLU A 87 7.63 -1.64 36.74
C GLU A 87 6.13 -1.49 36.52
N LYS A 88 5.36 -1.44 37.62
CA LYS A 88 3.94 -1.11 37.63
C LYS A 88 3.80 0.36 37.27
N MET A 89 3.34 0.67 36.07
CA MET A 89 2.85 2.00 35.73
C MET A 89 1.57 1.88 34.90
N THR A 90 0.64 2.77 35.20
CA THR A 90 -0.76 2.86 34.78
C THR A 90 -1.00 2.57 33.30
N GLU A 91 -2.05 1.78 33.02
CA GLU A 91 -2.64 1.54 31.69
C GLU A 91 -3.06 2.87 31.05
N GLU A 92 -2.14 3.51 30.34
CA GLU A 92 -2.50 4.31 29.17
C GLU A 92 -2.17 3.43 27.96
N THR A 93 -3.21 2.84 27.40
CA THR A 93 -3.15 2.03 26.18
C THR A 93 -2.59 2.93 25.07
N GLU A 94 -1.30 2.77 24.76
CA GLU A 94 -0.68 3.38 23.57
C GLU A 94 -1.55 3.02 22.36
N PRO A 95 -2.12 4.00 21.63
CA PRO A 95 -3.00 3.70 20.53
C PRO A 95 -2.15 3.09 19.42
N THR A 96 -2.38 1.81 19.16
CA THR A 96 -2.02 1.14 17.90
C THR A 96 -2.84 1.76 16.77
N ALA A 97 -2.55 3.03 16.45
CA ALA A 97 -3.21 3.75 15.39
C ALA A 97 -2.69 3.18 14.07
N ASP A 98 -3.58 2.62 13.26
CA ASP A 98 -3.23 2.20 11.90
C ASP A 98 -2.57 3.39 11.16
N PRO A 99 -1.63 3.10 10.26
CA PRO A 99 -0.96 4.13 9.48
C PRO A 99 -1.98 5.02 8.76
N ARG A 100 -1.76 6.33 8.86
CA ARG A 100 -2.70 7.38 8.43
C ARG A 100 -2.91 7.48 6.90
N PHE A 101 -2.21 6.65 6.14
CA PHE A 101 -2.22 6.65 4.69
C PHE A 101 -1.80 5.26 4.17
N LEU A 102 -2.09 5.00 2.90
CA LEU A 102 -1.53 3.89 2.13
C LEU A 102 -0.70 4.48 1.00
N TRP A 103 0.50 3.95 0.78
CA TRP A 103 1.32 4.35 -0.36
C TRP A 103 1.44 3.19 -1.35
N ILE A 104 0.86 3.39 -2.53
CA ILE A 104 0.84 2.44 -3.63
C ILE A 104 1.87 2.86 -4.67
N ILE A 105 2.91 2.06 -4.80
CA ILE A 105 3.95 2.20 -5.81
C ILE A 105 3.60 1.25 -6.96
N LYS A 106 3.09 1.82 -8.06
CA LYS A 106 2.76 1.08 -9.28
C LYS A 106 3.99 0.94 -10.16
N THR A 107 4.34 -0.30 -10.46
CA THR A 107 5.46 -0.68 -11.33
C THR A 107 4.97 -1.27 -12.65
N ASP A 108 5.82 -1.25 -13.67
CA ASP A 108 5.57 -2.07 -14.85
C ASP A 108 5.57 -3.56 -14.45
N PRO A 109 4.60 -4.38 -14.91
CA PRO A 109 4.60 -5.82 -14.64
C PRO A 109 5.88 -6.55 -15.09
N ASP A 110 6.55 -6.04 -16.12
CA ASP A 110 7.78 -6.62 -16.67
C ASP A 110 9.05 -5.90 -16.15
N LEU A 111 8.95 -5.17 -15.03
CA LEU A 111 10.09 -4.49 -14.42
C LEU A 111 11.22 -5.51 -14.11
N PRO A 112 12.49 -5.19 -14.44
CA PRO A 112 13.61 -6.08 -14.17
C PRO A 112 13.65 -6.58 -12.71
N PRO A 113 13.82 -7.89 -12.48
CA PRO A 113 13.73 -8.48 -11.14
C PRO A 113 14.72 -7.90 -10.13
N ASP A 114 15.90 -7.47 -10.56
CA ASP A 114 16.91 -6.84 -9.70
C ASP A 114 16.43 -5.48 -9.18
N ILE A 115 15.82 -4.67 -10.04
CA ILE A 115 15.27 -3.36 -9.69
C ILE A 115 14.04 -3.53 -8.80
N LEU A 116 13.13 -4.45 -9.16
CA LEU A 116 11.93 -4.74 -8.38
C LEU A 116 12.29 -5.23 -6.97
N SER A 117 13.21 -6.20 -6.86
CA SER A 117 13.63 -6.76 -5.57
C SER A 117 14.24 -5.69 -4.68
N ARG A 118 15.06 -4.80 -5.26
CA ARG A 118 15.64 -3.68 -4.50
C ARG A 118 14.57 -2.72 -4.03
N LEU A 119 13.64 -2.29 -4.90
CA LEU A 119 12.52 -1.43 -4.51
C LEU A 119 11.69 -2.05 -3.38
N VAL A 120 11.31 -3.33 -3.51
CA VAL A 120 10.53 -4.06 -2.50
C VAL A 120 11.29 -4.11 -1.16
N SER A 121 12.59 -4.39 -1.18
CA SER A 121 13.38 -4.49 0.05
C SER A 121 13.37 -3.19 0.86
N GLN A 122 13.36 -2.03 0.19
CA GLN A 122 13.37 -0.71 0.84
C GLN A 122 12.07 -0.41 1.58
N VAL A 123 10.93 -0.87 1.06
CA VAL A 123 9.61 -0.49 1.56
C VAL A 123 8.92 -1.60 2.35
N SER A 124 9.37 -2.84 2.23
CA SER A 124 8.81 -3.99 2.96
C SER A 124 8.80 -3.88 4.49
N PRO A 125 9.68 -3.10 5.16
CA PRO A 125 9.56 -2.86 6.60
C PRO A 125 8.31 -2.06 7.01
N TYR A 126 7.59 -1.47 6.05
CA TYR A 126 6.44 -0.61 6.30
C TYR A 126 5.16 -1.24 5.69
N PRO A 127 4.21 -1.76 6.50
CA PRO A 127 3.04 -2.49 6.01
C PRO A 127 2.09 -1.64 5.16
N GLN A 128 2.13 -0.32 5.32
CA GLN A 128 1.31 0.61 4.55
C GLN A 128 1.86 0.94 3.16
N PHE A 129 3.01 0.35 2.80
CA PHE A 129 3.61 0.50 1.49
C PHE A 129 3.34 -0.74 0.64
N TYR A 130 2.80 -0.50 -0.55
CA TYR A 130 2.36 -1.53 -1.48
C TYR A 130 3.09 -1.36 -2.79
N VAL A 131 3.90 -2.35 -3.19
CA VAL A 131 4.50 -2.40 -4.53
C VAL A 131 3.66 -3.34 -5.38
N VAL A 132 3.15 -2.86 -6.51
CA VAL A 132 2.27 -3.62 -7.38
C VAL A 132 2.70 -3.53 -8.84
N GLY A 133 2.79 -4.66 -9.54
CA GLY A 133 2.96 -4.72 -10.99
C GLY A 133 1.64 -4.40 -11.69
N SER A 134 1.46 -3.15 -12.15
CA SER A 134 0.25 -2.70 -12.83
C SER A 134 0.49 -1.41 -13.61
N ASN A 135 0.22 -1.44 -14.92
CA ASN A 135 0.18 -0.24 -15.78
C ASN A 135 -1.21 0.44 -15.79
N VAL A 136 -2.17 -0.10 -15.04
CA VAL A 136 -3.52 0.48 -14.93
C VAL A 136 -3.49 1.65 -13.99
N ASN A 137 -3.99 2.79 -14.44
CA ASN A 137 -4.02 4.02 -13.65
C ASN A 137 -5.46 4.42 -13.30
N PHE A 138 -5.63 4.86 -12.06
CA PHE A 138 -6.89 5.34 -11.48
C PHE A 138 -6.71 6.77 -10.93
N GLY A 139 -7.82 7.45 -10.66
CA GLY A 139 -7.83 8.75 -9.99
C GLY A 139 -7.71 9.97 -10.92
N VAL A 140 -7.33 11.11 -10.34
CA VAL A 140 -7.39 12.44 -10.95
C VAL A 140 -6.73 12.47 -12.34
N GLY A 141 -7.45 13.03 -13.32
CA GLY A 141 -7.02 13.16 -14.71
C GLY A 141 -7.28 11.93 -15.59
N ILE A 142 -7.85 10.84 -15.06
CA ILE A 142 -8.18 9.63 -15.84
C ILE A 142 -9.69 9.45 -15.93
N LYS A 143 -10.24 9.76 -17.11
CA LYS A 143 -11.71 9.76 -17.35
C LYS A 143 -12.37 8.38 -17.32
N LYS A 144 -11.62 7.28 -17.53
CA LYS A 144 -12.22 5.96 -17.81
C LYS A 144 -12.24 4.96 -16.65
N ASN A 145 -11.35 5.10 -15.67
CA ASN A 145 -11.07 3.98 -14.75
C ASN A 145 -11.64 4.19 -13.32
N GLY A 146 -12.18 5.37 -13.00
CA GLY A 146 -12.62 5.68 -11.65
C GLY A 146 -11.44 5.95 -10.70
N GLY A 147 -11.65 5.84 -9.39
CA GLY A 147 -10.67 6.15 -8.35
C GLY A 147 -10.86 5.26 -7.12
N TRP A 148 -10.20 5.61 -6.01
CA TRP A 148 -10.37 4.86 -4.77
C TRP A 148 -11.80 4.93 -4.24
N ARG A 149 -12.42 6.12 -4.28
CA ARG A 149 -13.81 6.34 -3.83
C ARG A 149 -14.82 5.46 -4.58
N GLY A 150 -14.64 5.30 -5.90
CA GLY A 150 -15.48 4.42 -6.72
C GLY A 150 -15.21 2.92 -6.51
N GLY A 151 -14.13 2.60 -5.79
CA GLY A 151 -13.71 1.24 -5.44
C GLY A 151 -12.88 0.53 -6.51
N GLN A 152 -12.78 1.06 -7.73
CA GLN A 152 -12.04 0.40 -8.81
C GLN A 152 -10.54 0.26 -8.47
N ALA A 153 -9.94 1.32 -7.91
CA ALA A 153 -8.52 1.29 -7.56
C ALA A 153 -8.20 0.26 -6.45
N GLY A 154 -9.03 0.20 -5.41
CA GLY A 154 -8.85 -0.80 -4.35
C GLY A 154 -9.10 -2.23 -4.84
N LYS A 155 -10.11 -2.44 -5.70
CA LYS A 155 -10.37 -3.74 -6.34
C LYS A 155 -9.19 -4.21 -7.20
N ASP A 156 -8.59 -3.31 -7.99
CA ASP A 156 -7.40 -3.60 -8.80
C ASP A 156 -6.26 -4.15 -7.95
N LEU A 157 -6.01 -3.57 -6.77
CA LEU A 157 -4.96 -4.06 -5.86
C LEU A 157 -5.30 -5.40 -5.23
N LEU A 158 -6.56 -5.61 -4.83
CA LEU A 158 -7.00 -6.89 -4.26
C LEU A 158 -6.95 -8.02 -5.31
N ILE A 159 -7.28 -7.71 -6.57
CA ILE A 159 -7.11 -8.64 -7.69
C ILE A 159 -5.62 -8.90 -7.94
N ALA A 160 -4.80 -7.85 -7.97
CA ALA A 160 -3.36 -7.98 -8.15
C ALA A 160 -2.72 -8.86 -7.06
N HIS A 161 -3.19 -8.77 -5.82
CA HIS A 161 -2.77 -9.69 -4.76
C HIS A 161 -3.11 -11.14 -5.07
N ASN A 162 -4.35 -11.44 -5.46
CA ASN A 162 -4.77 -12.79 -5.81
C ASN A 162 -4.03 -13.35 -7.04
N GLU A 163 -3.57 -12.48 -7.94
CA GLU A 163 -2.80 -12.83 -9.13
C GLU A 163 -1.28 -12.86 -8.90
N GLY A 164 -0.80 -12.62 -7.68
CA GLY A 164 0.63 -12.61 -7.37
C GLY A 164 1.41 -11.39 -7.89
N ARG A 165 0.71 -10.32 -8.29
CA ARG A 165 1.28 -9.05 -8.76
C ARG A 165 1.45 -8.00 -7.66
N LEU A 166 0.94 -8.26 -6.45
CA LEU A 166 1.23 -7.44 -5.26
C LEU A 166 2.46 -8.01 -4.55
N HIS A 167 3.55 -7.28 -4.56
CA HIS A 167 4.86 -7.76 -4.12
C HIS A 167 5.14 -7.49 -2.63
N CYS A 168 4.47 -6.51 -2.01
CA CYS A 168 4.55 -6.24 -0.58
C CYS A 168 3.33 -5.45 -0.06
N GLY A 169 3.25 -5.32 1.27
CA GLY A 169 2.23 -4.57 1.99
C GLY A 169 1.27 -5.47 2.77
N ASP A 170 0.56 -4.88 3.74
CA ASP A 170 -0.42 -5.59 4.57
C ASP A 170 -1.78 -5.65 3.88
N VAL A 171 -2.16 -6.85 3.43
CA VAL A 171 -3.41 -7.08 2.72
C VAL A 171 -4.64 -6.87 3.61
N ALA A 172 -4.54 -7.11 4.92
CA ALA A 172 -5.64 -6.86 5.84
C ALA A 172 -5.91 -5.35 5.95
N LEU A 173 -4.86 -4.54 6.13
CA LEU A 173 -4.93 -3.08 6.09
C LEU A 173 -5.52 -2.59 4.77
N LEU A 174 -5.08 -3.14 3.63
CA LEU A 174 -5.61 -2.82 2.31
C LEU A 174 -7.12 -3.08 2.19
N ARG A 175 -7.59 -4.23 2.67
CA ARG A 175 -9.02 -4.59 2.67
C ARG A 175 -9.84 -3.65 3.52
N ARG A 176 -9.36 -3.30 4.72
CA ARG A 176 -10.02 -2.33 5.62
C ARG A 176 -10.12 -0.96 4.96
N ALA A 177 -9.03 -0.45 4.42
CA ALA A 177 -9.01 0.84 3.72
C ALA A 177 -9.94 0.87 2.49
N HIS A 178 -10.04 -0.26 1.77
CA HIS A 178 -10.98 -0.39 0.66
C HIS A 178 -12.43 -0.35 1.15
N ALA A 179 -12.77 -1.05 2.23
CA ALA A 179 -14.12 -1.06 2.80
C ALA A 179 -14.53 0.35 3.30
N ALA A 180 -13.62 1.04 4.01
CA ALA A 180 -13.84 2.36 4.58
C ALA A 180 -14.17 3.48 3.56
N ARG A 181 -13.95 3.24 2.26
CA ARG A 181 -14.17 4.22 1.19
C ARG A 181 -15.58 4.80 1.13
N ASN A 182 -16.59 4.08 1.59
CA ASN A 182 -17.99 4.50 1.52
C ASN A 182 -18.31 5.52 2.64
N GLU A 183 -17.64 5.38 3.77
CA GLU A 183 -17.96 6.07 5.03
C GLU A 183 -16.98 7.22 5.33
N ARG A 184 -15.79 7.17 4.74
CA ARG A 184 -14.70 8.12 5.01
C ARG A 184 -14.44 9.04 3.84
N ILE A 185 -13.84 10.19 4.15
CA ILE A 185 -13.26 11.10 3.16
C ILE A 185 -12.06 10.39 2.54
N ILE A 186 -11.95 10.45 1.22
CA ILE A 186 -10.81 9.88 0.49
C ILE A 186 -9.96 11.05 0.00
N LEU A 187 -8.69 11.08 0.41
CA LEU A 187 -7.68 11.98 -0.13
C LEU A 187 -6.77 11.16 -1.05
N GLU A 188 -6.69 11.51 -2.33
CA GLU A 188 -5.81 10.84 -3.29
C GLU A 188 -4.73 11.83 -3.74
N THR A 189 -3.46 11.47 -3.54
CA THR A 189 -2.30 12.25 -3.94
C THR A 189 -1.47 11.46 -4.94
N ARG A 190 -0.99 12.11 -5.99
CA ARG A 190 0.03 11.56 -6.87
C ARG A 190 1.38 12.14 -6.49
N LEU A 191 2.37 11.27 -6.39
CA LEU A 191 3.75 11.63 -6.11
C LEU A 191 4.64 10.80 -7.03
N ASP A 192 5.35 11.45 -7.92
CA ASP A 192 6.35 10.80 -8.77
C ASP A 192 7.66 10.61 -7.99
N ALA A 193 8.48 9.65 -8.42
CA ALA A 193 9.71 9.28 -7.71
C ALA A 193 10.75 10.41 -7.66
N ASP A 194 10.60 11.40 -8.53
CA ASP A 194 11.45 12.58 -8.72
C ASP A 194 10.85 13.88 -8.17
N ASP A 195 9.62 13.87 -7.64
CA ASP A 195 8.97 15.09 -7.08
C ASP A 195 9.74 15.67 -5.87
N GLY A 196 10.65 14.91 -5.26
CA GLY A 196 11.55 15.35 -4.19
C GLY A 196 12.75 16.20 -4.66
N LEU A 197 12.98 16.33 -5.98
CA LEU A 197 14.18 16.99 -6.52
C LEU A 197 14.22 18.52 -6.35
N ASN A 198 13.10 19.18 -6.02
CA ASN A 198 13.05 20.64 -5.87
C ASN A 198 13.64 21.17 -4.54
N PHE A 199 14.18 20.31 -3.67
CA PHE A 199 14.70 20.69 -2.35
C PHE A 199 16.22 20.89 -2.27
N PHE A 200 16.93 20.91 -3.40
CA PHE A 200 18.39 21.17 -3.47
C PHE A 200 18.74 22.25 -4.47
#